data_AF-A0AAW8NC38-F1
#
_entry.id   AF-A0AAW8NC38-F1
#
_cell.length_a   1.000
_cell.length_b   1.000
_cell.length_c   1.000
_cell.angle_alpha   90.00
_cell.angle_beta   90.00
_cell.angle_gamma   90.00
#
_symmetry.space_group_name_H-M   'P 1'
#
loop_
_entity.id
_entity.type
_entity.pdbx_description
1 polymer ?
#
loop_
_entity_poly.entity_id
_entity_poly.type
_entity_poly.pdbx_seq_one_letter_code
_entity_poly.pdbx_strand_id
1 'polypeptide(L)'
;MPATGRTVSAAVLLAIGAGLALLAVLVHYGFMAMYGDVTGSAFEGLTWGLAAGPSGLAFGVLLVVALIGLMLSTKLWMRLAAVAIPVLMLLGMFAVTPLALGQKMATQFVSAPQCVTQGTDEPMATADREAQQVFDSIEHIGQFKGGGMSGVAGCTRWFVLPGGVDVLQHYRTALPAAGWNVVEDDGRHLRAHLDGRAFDVMPCPGGGVIWAGSEDQRSYGQGRPELAGTEICPHDL
;
A
#
# COMPACT_ATOMS: atom_id res chain seq x y z
N MET A 1 26.73 -6.83 -47.74
CA MET A 1 26.84 -6.39 -46.32
C MET A 1 25.53 -6.14 -45.55
N PRO A 2 24.31 -6.60 -45.95
CA PRO A 2 23.09 -6.33 -45.17
C PRO A 2 22.87 -7.27 -43.96
N ALA A 3 23.49 -8.44 -43.93
CA ALA A 3 23.27 -9.45 -42.89
C ALA A 3 23.89 -9.08 -41.54
N THR A 4 25.06 -8.43 -41.54
CA THR A 4 25.75 -8.01 -40.32
C THR A 4 25.02 -6.87 -39.60
N GLY A 5 24.48 -5.89 -40.33
CA GLY A 5 23.72 -4.78 -39.75
C GLY A 5 22.46 -5.23 -39.00
N ARG A 6 21.64 -6.10 -39.60
CA ARG A 6 20.44 -6.66 -38.94
C ARG A 6 20.76 -7.43 -37.66
N THR A 7 21.87 -8.18 -37.66
CA THR A 7 22.29 -8.99 -36.51
C THR A 7 22.75 -8.10 -35.36
N VAL A 8 23.49 -7.02 -35.66
CA VAL A 8 23.95 -6.03 -34.67
C VAL A 8 22.76 -5.27 -34.09
N SER A 9 21.82 -4.80 -34.92
CA SER A 9 20.61 -4.12 -34.45
C SER A 9 19.74 -5.02 -33.55
N ALA A 10 19.58 -6.30 -33.91
CA ALA A 10 18.84 -7.25 -33.07
C ALA A 10 19.53 -7.50 -31.72
N ALA A 11 20.87 -7.59 -31.70
CA ALA A 11 21.63 -7.74 -30.46
C ALA A 11 21.50 -6.51 -29.55
N VAL A 12 21.58 -5.30 -30.11
CA VAL A 12 21.39 -4.05 -29.35
C VAL A 12 19.97 -3.96 -28.78
N LEU A 13 18.94 -4.32 -29.57
CA LEU A 13 17.55 -4.35 -29.09
C LEU A 13 17.34 -5.36 -27.96
N LEU A 14 17.97 -6.54 -28.04
CA LEU A 14 17.91 -7.54 -26.97
C LEU A 14 18.59 -7.03 -25.68
N ALA A 15 19.74 -6.35 -25.80
CA ALA A 15 20.42 -5.77 -24.65
C ALA A 15 19.59 -4.66 -23.98
N ILE A 16 19.00 -3.76 -24.78
CA ILE A 16 18.07 -2.74 -24.28
C ILE A 16 16.85 -3.40 -23.63
N GLY A 17 16.27 -4.43 -24.26
CA GLY A 17 15.16 -5.20 -23.72
C GLY A 17 15.49 -5.82 -22.36
N ALA A 18 16.65 -6.46 -22.23
CA ALA A 18 17.09 -7.03 -20.94
C ALA A 18 17.23 -5.96 -19.84
N GLY A 19 17.78 -4.78 -20.19
CA GLY A 19 17.86 -3.65 -19.25
C GLY A 19 16.48 -3.12 -18.82
N LEU A 20 15.54 -2.99 -19.77
CA LEU A 20 14.17 -2.58 -19.49
C LEU A 20 13.42 -3.60 -18.64
N ALA A 21 13.62 -4.90 -18.88
CA ALA A 21 13.03 -5.96 -18.07
C ALA A 21 13.49 -5.87 -16.61
N LEU A 22 14.80 -5.69 -16.39
CA LEU A 22 15.34 -5.53 -15.05
C LEU A 22 14.77 -4.28 -14.36
N LEU A 23 14.76 -3.15 -15.06
CA LEU A 23 14.21 -1.89 -14.54
C LEU A 23 12.73 -2.07 -14.15
N ALA A 24 11.95 -2.77 -14.96
CA ALA A 24 10.54 -3.02 -14.69
C ALA A 24 10.33 -3.89 -13.45
N VAL A 25 11.16 -4.92 -13.23
CA VAL A 25 11.12 -5.73 -12.00
C VAL A 25 11.44 -4.89 -10.76
N LEU A 26 12.45 -4.01 -10.84
CA LEU A 26 12.82 -3.11 -9.74
C LEU A 26 11.71 -2.10 -9.42
N VAL A 27 11.12 -1.49 -10.47
CA VAL A 27 9.99 -0.57 -10.33
C VAL A 27 8.77 -1.28 -9.74
N HIS A 28 8.48 -2.51 -10.17
CA HIS A 28 7.40 -3.32 -9.60
C HIS A 28 7.63 -3.61 -8.13
N TYR A 29 8.83 -4.02 -7.74
CA TYR A 29 9.19 -4.25 -6.35
C TYR A 29 8.98 -2.98 -5.50
N GLY A 30 9.50 -1.83 -5.94
CA GLY A 30 9.33 -0.57 -5.22
C GLY A 30 7.86 -0.15 -5.11
N PHE A 31 7.10 -0.32 -6.20
CA PHE A 31 5.66 -0.05 -6.21
C PHE A 31 4.90 -0.96 -5.24
N MET A 32 5.19 -2.27 -5.22
CA MET A 32 4.55 -3.21 -4.30
C MET A 32 4.96 -2.98 -2.84
N ALA A 33 6.21 -2.60 -2.60
CA ALA A 33 6.70 -2.27 -1.25
C ALA A 33 6.03 -1.02 -0.65
N MET A 34 5.60 -0.08 -1.50
CA MET A 34 4.93 1.15 -1.06
C MET A 34 3.40 1.01 -1.11
N TYR A 35 2.86 0.59 -2.24
CA TYR A 35 1.42 0.64 -2.57
C TYR A 35 0.76 -0.74 -2.66
N GLY A 36 1.54 -1.83 -2.65
CA GLY A 36 1.01 -3.18 -2.85
C GLY A 36 -0.02 -3.58 -1.80
N ASP A 37 -1.07 -4.25 -2.25
CA ASP A 37 -2.07 -4.86 -1.37
C ASP A 37 -1.50 -6.13 -0.72
N VAL A 38 -1.65 -6.21 0.60
CA VAL A 38 -1.14 -7.28 1.47
C VAL A 38 -2.20 -8.34 1.79
N THR A 39 -3.46 -8.08 1.41
CA THR A 39 -4.58 -8.99 1.66
C THR A 39 -4.70 -10.11 0.62
N GLY A 40 -4.16 -9.87 -0.59
CA GLY A 40 -4.20 -10.81 -1.70
C GLY A 40 -2.98 -11.74 -1.79
N SER A 41 -3.10 -12.75 -2.64
CA SER A 41 -2.01 -13.66 -3.02
C SER A 41 -0.93 -12.96 -3.86
N ALA A 42 0.26 -13.56 -3.97
CA ALA A 42 1.33 -13.03 -4.84
C ALA A 42 0.89 -12.88 -6.31
N PHE A 43 -0.02 -13.74 -6.77
CA PHE A 43 -0.59 -13.63 -8.11
C PHE A 43 -1.50 -12.41 -8.24
N GLU A 44 -2.37 -12.16 -7.27
CA GLU A 44 -3.21 -10.95 -7.23
C GLU A 44 -2.35 -9.68 -7.16
N GLY A 45 -1.30 -9.68 -6.34
CA GLY A 45 -0.34 -8.58 -6.27
C GLY A 45 0.37 -8.31 -7.60
N LEU A 46 0.76 -9.37 -8.33
CA LEU A 46 1.31 -9.23 -9.69
C LEU A 46 0.29 -8.64 -10.65
N THR A 47 -0.95 -9.16 -10.67
CA THR A 47 -2.00 -8.65 -11.56
C THR A 47 -2.33 -7.20 -11.29
N TRP A 48 -2.37 -6.80 -10.02
CA TRP A 48 -2.61 -5.42 -9.62
C TRP A 48 -1.45 -4.51 -10.02
N GLY A 49 -0.19 -4.93 -9.78
CA GLY A 49 0.98 -4.18 -10.22
C GLY A 49 1.10 -4.07 -11.75
N LEU A 50 0.57 -5.02 -12.50
CA LEU A 50 0.51 -4.96 -13.96
C LEU A 50 -0.65 -4.10 -14.48
N ALA A 51 -1.81 -4.12 -13.81
CA ALA A 51 -3.01 -3.40 -14.25
C ALA A 51 -3.01 -1.92 -13.82
N ALA A 52 -2.60 -1.65 -12.58
CA ALA A 52 -2.65 -0.32 -11.96
C ALA A 52 -1.25 0.30 -11.77
N GLY A 53 -0.19 -0.50 -11.86
CA GLY A 53 1.17 -0.05 -11.60
C GLY A 53 1.96 0.37 -12.84
N PRO A 54 3.04 1.16 -12.67
CA PRO A 54 3.96 1.54 -13.76
C PRO A 54 4.62 0.34 -14.45
N SER A 55 4.63 -0.84 -13.81
CA SER A 55 5.10 -2.10 -14.37
C SER A 55 4.33 -2.56 -15.61
N GLY A 56 3.04 -2.26 -15.73
CA GLY A 56 2.25 -2.59 -16.93
C GLY A 56 2.73 -1.86 -18.18
N LEU A 57 3.01 -0.56 -18.05
CA LEU A 57 3.56 0.26 -19.13
C LEU A 57 4.95 -0.23 -19.54
N ALA A 58 5.80 -0.55 -18.57
CA ALA A 58 7.13 -1.08 -18.82
C ALA A 58 7.07 -2.45 -19.54
N PHE A 59 6.13 -3.32 -19.17
CA PHE A 59 5.88 -4.58 -19.87
C PHE A 59 5.41 -4.36 -21.31
N GLY A 60 4.50 -3.41 -21.53
CA GLY A 60 4.04 -3.03 -22.87
C GLY A 60 5.19 -2.59 -23.79
N VAL A 61 6.06 -1.69 -23.30
CA VAL A 61 7.25 -1.23 -24.05
C VAL A 61 8.20 -2.38 -24.35
N LEU A 62 8.46 -3.25 -23.37
CA LEU A 62 9.32 -4.42 -23.56
C LEU A 62 8.77 -5.37 -24.63
N LEU A 63 7.46 -5.62 -24.62
CA LEU A 63 6.81 -6.51 -25.57
C LEU A 63 6.97 -6.00 -27.01
N VAL A 64 6.84 -4.68 -27.22
CA VAL A 64 7.07 -4.05 -28.53
C VAL A 64 8.52 -4.24 -28.99
N VAL A 65 9.50 -4.00 -28.12
CA VAL A 65 10.92 -4.20 -28.45
C VAL A 65 11.22 -5.67 -28.78
N ALA A 66 10.66 -6.61 -28.01
CA ALA A 66 10.80 -8.04 -28.24
C ALA A 66 10.22 -8.47 -29.59
N LEU A 67 9.03 -7.97 -29.96
CA LEU A 67 8.39 -8.26 -31.25
C LEU A 67 9.20 -7.72 -32.44
N ILE A 68 9.74 -6.50 -32.32
CA ILE A 68 10.61 -5.91 -33.35
C ILE A 68 11.89 -6.76 -33.50
N GLY A 69 12.51 -7.19 -32.40
CA GLY A 69 13.67 -8.07 -32.41
C GLY A 69 13.37 -9.44 -33.05
N LEU A 70 12.19 -10.00 -32.77
CA LEU A 70 11.73 -11.27 -33.35
C LEU A 70 11.55 -11.18 -34.87
N MET A 71 10.93 -10.08 -35.35
CA MET A 71 10.72 -9.83 -36.77
C MET A 71 12.04 -9.60 -37.53
N LEU A 72 13.01 -8.91 -36.91
CA LEU A 72 14.29 -8.59 -37.56
C LEU A 72 15.28 -9.76 -37.56
N SER A 73 15.11 -10.73 -36.66
CA SER A 73 16.08 -11.79 -36.45
C SER A 73 15.74 -13.08 -37.19
N THR A 74 16.72 -13.59 -37.96
CA THR A 74 16.67 -14.90 -38.63
C THR A 74 17.35 -16.02 -37.84
N LYS A 75 18.11 -15.70 -36.78
CA LYS A 75 18.81 -16.71 -35.97
C LYS A 75 17.93 -17.18 -34.81
N LEU A 76 17.79 -18.50 -34.69
CA LEU A 76 16.97 -19.17 -33.66
C LEU A 76 17.30 -18.70 -32.24
N TRP A 77 18.58 -18.60 -31.89
CA TRP A 77 19.03 -18.18 -30.55
C TRP A 77 18.57 -16.77 -30.15
N MET A 78 18.53 -15.83 -31.10
CA MET A 78 18.06 -14.47 -30.83
C MET A 78 16.53 -14.41 -30.69
N ARG A 79 15.79 -15.28 -31.40
CA ARG A 79 14.34 -15.41 -31.21
C ARG A 79 14.00 -16.01 -29.86
N LEU A 80 14.75 -17.03 -29.43
CA LEU A 80 14.62 -17.60 -28.09
C LEU A 80 14.89 -16.55 -27.01
N ALA A 81 15.93 -15.73 -27.17
CA ALA A 81 16.21 -14.63 -26.24
C ALA A 81 15.07 -13.58 -26.22
N ALA A 82 14.53 -13.20 -27.37
CA ALA A 82 13.42 -12.25 -27.47
C ALA A 82 12.15 -12.72 -26.73
N VAL A 83 11.90 -14.04 -26.70
CA VAL A 83 10.79 -14.64 -25.96
C VAL A 83 11.14 -14.84 -24.49
N ALA A 84 12.38 -15.23 -24.18
CA ALA A 84 12.81 -15.50 -22.81
C ALA A 84 12.83 -14.24 -21.95
N ILE A 85 13.19 -13.08 -22.50
CA ILE A 85 13.29 -11.82 -21.73
C ILE A 85 11.93 -11.43 -21.08
N PRO A 86 10.80 -11.33 -21.81
CA PRO A 86 9.49 -11.08 -21.20
C PRO A 86 9.06 -12.14 -20.18
N VAL A 87 9.34 -13.42 -20.45
CA VAL A 87 8.99 -14.51 -19.54
C VAL A 87 9.78 -14.40 -18.23
N LEU A 88 11.08 -14.17 -18.31
CA LEU A 88 11.95 -13.97 -17.15
C LEU A 88 11.57 -12.72 -16.36
N MET A 89 11.14 -11.65 -17.04
CA MET A 89 10.63 -10.45 -16.39
C MET A 89 9.39 -10.76 -15.54
N LEU A 90 8.40 -11.49 -16.09
CA LEU A 90 7.18 -11.87 -15.37
C LEU A 90 7.49 -12.79 -14.19
N LEU A 91 8.38 -13.77 -14.38
CA LEU A 91 8.86 -14.64 -13.28
C LEU A 91 9.58 -13.83 -12.20
N GLY A 92 10.40 -12.86 -12.61
CA GLY A 92 11.08 -11.93 -11.72
C GLY A 92 10.09 -11.11 -10.90
N MET A 93 9.09 -10.50 -11.54
CA MET A 93 8.03 -9.76 -10.86
C MET A 93 7.30 -10.63 -9.85
N PHE A 94 6.82 -11.80 -10.26
CA PHE A 94 6.15 -12.76 -9.38
C PHE A 94 7.00 -13.14 -8.16
N ALA A 95 8.31 -13.36 -8.35
CA ALA A 95 9.22 -13.73 -7.28
C ALA A 95 9.51 -12.57 -6.31
N VAL A 96 9.57 -11.32 -6.79
CA VAL A 96 9.84 -10.15 -5.94
C VAL A 96 8.58 -9.62 -5.24
N THR A 97 7.38 -9.91 -5.74
CA THR A 97 6.11 -9.51 -5.10
C THR A 97 6.01 -9.93 -3.63
N PRO A 98 6.21 -11.21 -3.24
CA PRO A 98 6.13 -11.61 -1.82
C PRO A 98 7.24 -10.97 -0.97
N LEU A 99 8.42 -10.72 -1.53
CA LEU A 99 9.52 -10.01 -0.87
C LEU A 99 9.18 -8.54 -0.61
N ALA A 100 8.61 -7.86 -1.60
CA ALA A 100 8.17 -6.47 -1.50
C ALA A 100 7.05 -6.32 -0.46
N LEU A 101 6.06 -7.21 -0.52
CA LEU A 101 4.95 -7.25 0.43
C LEU A 101 5.45 -7.62 1.83
N GLY A 102 6.37 -8.57 1.96
CA GLY A 102 7.00 -8.92 3.25
C GLY A 102 7.79 -7.77 3.86
N GLN A 103 8.51 -6.99 3.04
CA GLN A 103 9.20 -5.79 3.52
C GLN A 103 8.21 -4.69 3.93
N LYS A 104 7.13 -4.50 3.17
CA LYS A 104 6.03 -3.62 3.56
C LYS A 104 5.42 -4.05 4.88
N MET A 105 5.23 -5.35 5.09
CA MET A 105 4.78 -5.87 6.38
C MET A 105 5.80 -5.60 7.50
N ALA A 106 7.09 -5.82 7.28
CA ALA A 106 8.11 -5.56 8.28
C ALA A 106 8.24 -4.07 8.66
N THR A 107 7.94 -3.14 7.76
CA THR A 107 8.02 -1.69 8.05
C THR A 107 6.71 -1.12 8.60
N GLN A 108 5.56 -1.59 8.10
CA GLN A 108 4.24 -1.08 8.51
C GLN A 108 3.69 -1.69 9.81
N PHE A 109 4.18 -2.86 10.24
CA PHE A 109 3.66 -3.55 11.43
C PHE A 109 4.45 -3.23 12.70
N VAL A 110 5.62 -2.62 12.56
CA VAL A 110 6.50 -2.21 13.68
C VAL A 110 6.42 -0.70 13.92
N SER A 111 5.81 0.04 13.01
CA SER A 111 5.65 1.48 13.09
C SER A 111 4.20 1.80 13.42
N ALA A 112 3.96 2.55 14.49
CA ALA A 112 2.64 3.09 14.77
C ALA A 112 2.08 3.85 13.55
N PRO A 113 0.74 3.88 13.37
CA PRO A 113 0.11 4.52 12.22
C PRO A 113 0.62 5.96 12.05
N GLN A 114 1.27 6.28 10.93
CA GLN A 114 1.85 7.61 10.73
C GLN A 114 0.75 8.64 10.48
N CYS A 115 0.43 9.46 11.47
CA CYS A 115 -0.47 10.62 11.39
C CYS A 115 0.20 11.86 10.81
N VAL A 116 1.52 11.97 10.95
CA VAL A 116 2.30 13.12 10.48
C VAL A 116 2.74 12.91 9.03
N THR A 117 2.29 13.80 8.15
CA THR A 117 2.81 13.87 6.77
C THR A 117 3.99 14.85 6.74
N GLN A 118 5.17 14.45 6.24
CA GLN A 118 6.31 15.37 6.14
C GLN A 118 5.95 16.53 5.18
N GLY A 119 6.01 17.78 5.68
CA GLY A 119 5.82 19.00 4.88
C GLY A 119 4.47 19.70 5.02
N THR A 120 3.61 19.31 5.96
CA THR A 120 2.36 20.05 6.28
C THR A 120 2.63 21.24 7.19
N ASP A 121 2.03 22.39 6.87
CA ASP A 121 2.11 23.62 7.66
C ASP A 121 1.30 23.53 8.98
N GLU A 122 1.65 24.37 9.96
CA GLU A 122 0.82 24.61 11.17
C GLU A 122 -0.52 25.24 10.74
N PRO A 123 -1.70 24.79 11.23
CA PRO A 123 -1.96 24.00 12.44
C PRO A 123 -2.12 22.47 12.24
N MET A 124 -2.09 21.97 11.00
CA MET A 124 -2.25 20.53 10.72
C MET A 124 -1.12 19.71 11.33
N ALA A 125 0.11 20.24 11.33
CA ALA A 125 1.26 19.57 11.93
C ALA A 125 1.13 19.33 13.45
N THR A 126 0.36 20.14 14.18
CA THR A 126 0.16 19.97 15.63
C THR A 126 -0.90 18.90 15.92
N ALA A 127 -2.05 18.97 15.26
CA ALA A 127 -3.09 17.94 15.38
C ALA A 127 -2.58 16.55 14.98
N ASP A 128 -1.74 16.47 13.94
CA ASP A 128 -1.14 15.22 13.49
C ASP A 128 -0.16 14.63 14.51
N ARG A 129 0.61 15.46 15.22
CA ARG A 129 1.52 15.01 16.28
C ARG A 129 0.76 14.52 17.51
N GLU A 130 -0.30 15.23 17.92
CA GLU A 130 -1.15 14.81 19.03
C GLU A 130 -1.86 13.49 18.71
N ALA A 131 -2.40 13.37 17.50
CA ALA A 131 -3.00 12.12 17.06
C ALA A 131 -1.97 10.99 16.97
N GLN A 132 -0.74 11.26 16.51
CA GLN A 132 0.34 10.26 16.54
C GLN A 132 0.61 9.75 17.96
N GLN A 133 0.70 10.65 18.94
CA GLN A 133 0.93 10.26 20.34
C GLN A 133 -0.20 9.41 20.91
N VAL A 134 -1.44 9.65 20.46
CA VAL A 134 -2.59 8.82 20.82
C VAL A 134 -2.45 7.42 20.25
N PHE A 135 -2.12 7.28 18.96
CA PHE A 135 -1.86 5.99 18.33
C PHE A 135 -0.67 5.26 19.00
N ASP A 136 0.41 5.96 19.31
CA ASP A 136 1.58 5.37 19.97
C ASP A 136 1.27 4.86 21.40
N SER A 137 0.20 5.34 22.03
CA SER A 137 -0.18 4.96 23.40
C SER A 137 -0.90 3.62 23.52
N ILE A 138 -1.35 3.03 22.40
CA ILE A 138 -2.20 1.84 22.40
C ILE A 138 -1.57 0.75 21.52
N GLU A 139 -1.61 -0.50 21.99
CA GLU A 139 -1.23 -1.63 21.14
C GLU A 139 -2.34 -1.86 20.09
N HIS A 140 -1.97 -1.81 18.80
CA HIS A 140 -2.93 -1.95 17.72
C HIS A 140 -2.94 -3.35 17.11
N ILE A 141 -4.12 -3.76 16.64
CA ILE A 141 -4.30 -4.98 15.87
C ILE A 141 -4.52 -4.68 14.40
N GLY A 142 -3.96 -5.52 13.54
CA GLY A 142 -4.15 -5.45 12.11
C GLY A 142 -3.08 -4.67 11.36
N GLN A 143 -3.22 -4.70 10.04
CA GLN A 143 -2.25 -4.16 9.08
C GLN A 143 -2.80 -2.81 8.60
N PHE A 144 -2.16 -1.71 9.00
CA PHE A 144 -2.63 -0.38 8.62
C PHE A 144 -2.27 -0.09 7.16
N LYS A 145 -3.27 0.33 6.36
CA LYS A 145 -2.99 0.88 5.02
C LYS A 145 -2.24 2.20 5.25
N GLY A 146 -1.06 2.35 4.64
CA GLY A 146 -0.14 3.49 4.87
C GLY A 146 -0.65 4.88 4.45
N GLY A 147 -1.89 4.97 3.96
CA GLY A 147 -2.56 6.22 3.63
C GLY A 147 -3.81 6.37 4.50
N GLY A 148 -3.66 7.02 5.64
CA GLY A 148 -4.82 7.53 6.37
C GLY A 148 -5.09 8.99 6.04
N MET A 149 -6.22 9.51 6.51
CA MET A 149 -6.57 10.93 6.38
C MET A 149 -6.15 11.68 7.64
N SER A 150 -5.53 12.84 7.46
CA SER A 150 -5.08 13.73 8.53
C SER A 150 -5.69 15.11 8.30
N GLY A 151 -6.21 15.72 9.36
CA GLY A 151 -6.89 17.01 9.30
C GLY A 151 -6.77 17.77 10.62
N VAL A 152 -7.27 19.00 10.64
CA VAL A 152 -7.11 19.92 11.79
C VAL A 152 -7.68 19.42 13.12
N ALA A 153 -8.56 18.42 13.09
CA ALA A 153 -9.18 17.86 14.30
C ALA A 153 -8.60 16.49 14.71
N GLY A 154 -7.77 15.87 13.88
CA GLY A 154 -7.26 14.52 14.14
C GLY A 154 -6.95 13.70 12.89
N CYS A 155 -6.75 12.41 13.13
CA CYS A 155 -6.17 11.46 12.21
C CYS A 155 -7.03 10.19 12.13
N THR A 156 -7.47 9.84 10.92
CA THR A 156 -8.21 8.60 10.61
C THR A 156 -7.29 7.59 9.97
N ARG A 157 -7.22 6.36 10.48
CA ARG A 157 -6.37 5.29 9.95
C ARG A 157 -7.18 4.01 9.81
N TRP A 158 -7.16 3.43 8.61
CA TRP A 158 -7.79 2.14 8.33
C TRP A 158 -6.80 1.01 8.45
N PHE A 159 -7.27 -0.12 8.92
CA PHE A 159 -6.50 -1.34 9.03
C PHE A 159 -7.29 -2.54 8.54
N VAL A 160 -6.57 -3.52 8.02
CA VAL A 160 -7.11 -4.82 7.62
C VAL A 160 -6.69 -5.87 8.63
N LEU A 161 -7.55 -6.86 8.88
CA LEU A 161 -7.26 -7.96 9.79
C LEU A 161 -7.22 -9.29 9.02
N PRO A 162 -6.17 -10.11 9.19
CA PRO A 162 -6.21 -11.48 8.70
C PRO A 162 -7.13 -12.31 9.61
N GLY A 163 -8.39 -12.49 9.21
CA GLY A 163 -9.36 -13.38 9.86
C GLY A 163 -10.32 -12.71 10.86
N GLY A 164 -11.23 -13.51 11.43
CA GLY A 164 -12.36 -13.10 12.28
C GLY A 164 -12.00 -12.59 13.68
N VAL A 165 -10.93 -11.80 13.80
CA VAL A 165 -10.56 -11.10 15.03
C VAL A 165 -11.63 -10.06 15.34
N ASP A 166 -12.17 -10.11 16.56
CA ASP A 166 -13.10 -9.09 17.05
C ASP A 166 -12.33 -7.82 17.39
N VAL A 167 -12.43 -6.83 16.49
CA VAL A 167 -11.81 -5.51 16.62
C VAL A 167 -12.15 -4.86 17.96
N LEU A 168 -13.44 -4.81 18.29
CA LEU A 168 -13.91 -4.07 19.45
C LEU A 168 -13.45 -4.75 20.73
N GLN A 169 -13.43 -6.08 20.76
CA GLN A 169 -12.97 -6.82 21.93
C GLN A 169 -11.49 -6.56 22.27
N HIS A 170 -10.63 -6.40 21.26
CA HIS A 170 -9.24 -6.00 21.48
C HIS A 170 -9.17 -4.62 22.14
N TYR A 171 -9.81 -3.62 21.54
CA TYR A 171 -9.72 -2.24 22.04
C TYR A 171 -10.43 -2.02 23.38
N ARG A 172 -11.47 -2.80 23.69
CA ARG A 172 -12.06 -2.85 25.05
C ARG A 172 -11.05 -3.22 26.12
N THR A 173 -10.05 -4.01 25.76
CA THR A 173 -8.99 -4.44 26.69
C THR A 173 -7.81 -3.47 26.65
N ALA A 174 -7.38 -3.06 25.46
CA ALA A 174 -6.19 -2.23 25.27
C ALA A 174 -6.38 -0.80 25.79
N LEU A 175 -7.55 -0.19 25.60
CA LEU A 175 -7.81 1.19 26.00
C LEU A 175 -7.71 1.39 27.53
N PRO A 176 -8.45 0.63 28.37
CA PRO A 176 -8.29 0.75 29.82
C PRO A 176 -6.89 0.40 30.31
N ALA A 177 -6.22 -0.58 29.69
CA ALA A 177 -4.84 -0.94 30.05
C ALA A 177 -3.85 0.20 29.81
N ALA A 178 -4.11 1.05 28.82
CA ALA A 178 -3.34 2.26 28.52
C ALA A 178 -3.84 3.51 29.29
N GLY A 179 -4.79 3.36 30.21
CA GLY A 179 -5.33 4.45 31.05
C GLY A 179 -6.45 5.27 30.41
N TRP A 180 -6.93 4.88 29.24
CA TRP A 180 -8.04 5.55 28.55
C TRP A 180 -9.39 5.21 29.21
N ASN A 181 -10.26 6.21 29.31
CA ASN A 181 -11.62 6.05 29.84
C ASN A 181 -12.59 5.79 28.69
N VAL A 182 -13.16 4.58 28.62
CA VAL A 182 -14.21 4.25 27.64
C VAL A 182 -15.48 5.02 28.00
N VAL A 183 -15.96 5.85 27.07
CA VAL A 183 -17.14 6.71 27.25
C VAL A 183 -18.34 6.26 26.41
N GLU A 184 -18.10 5.47 25.36
CA GLU A 184 -19.14 4.90 24.49
C GLU A 184 -18.74 3.50 24.05
N ASP A 185 -19.64 2.53 24.17
CA ASP A 185 -19.52 1.18 23.62
C ASP A 185 -20.92 0.67 23.29
N ASP A 186 -21.29 0.70 22.01
CA ASP A 186 -22.62 0.26 21.55
C ASP A 186 -22.60 -1.12 20.86
N GLY A 187 -21.46 -1.82 20.93
CA GLY A 187 -21.23 -3.09 20.26
C GLY A 187 -20.90 -2.98 18.76
N ARG A 188 -20.93 -1.77 18.18
CA ARG A 188 -20.51 -1.47 16.80
C ARG A 188 -19.51 -0.32 16.74
N HIS A 189 -19.33 0.41 17.82
CA HIS A 189 -18.49 1.58 17.93
C HIS A 189 -17.99 1.67 19.38
N LEU A 190 -16.71 2.01 19.54
CA LEU A 190 -16.06 2.17 20.83
C LEU A 190 -15.33 3.51 20.87
N ARG A 191 -15.63 4.35 21.86
CA ARG A 191 -14.96 5.64 22.11
C ARG A 191 -14.33 5.68 23.49
N ALA A 192 -13.14 6.24 23.57
CA ALA A 192 -12.46 6.51 24.83
C ALA A 192 -11.75 7.86 24.85
N HIS A 193 -11.63 8.46 26.03
CA HIS A 193 -10.96 9.76 26.25
C HIS A 193 -9.77 9.64 27.21
N LEU A 194 -8.76 10.49 26.99
CA LEU A 194 -7.60 10.64 27.87
C LEU A 194 -7.01 12.05 27.75
N ASP A 195 -7.03 12.83 28.84
CA ASP A 195 -6.44 14.17 28.92
C ASP A 195 -6.88 15.13 27.78
N GLY A 196 -8.17 15.20 27.49
CA GLY A 196 -8.72 16.05 26.41
C GLY A 196 -8.50 15.50 25.00
N ARG A 197 -8.02 14.27 24.87
CA ARG A 197 -7.89 13.53 23.60
C ARG A 197 -8.98 12.48 23.50
N ALA A 198 -9.39 12.17 22.29
CA ALA A 198 -10.39 11.17 21.98
C ALA A 198 -9.85 10.12 21.00
N PHE A 199 -10.35 8.89 21.17
CA PHE A 199 -10.00 7.72 20.39
C PHE A 199 -11.25 6.92 20.07
N ASP A 200 -11.52 6.73 18.78
CA ASP A 200 -12.73 6.08 18.27
C ASP A 200 -12.34 4.88 17.41
N VAL A 201 -13.01 3.75 17.62
CA VAL A 201 -12.81 2.51 16.87
C VAL A 201 -14.14 2.02 16.34
N MET A 202 -14.14 1.64 15.07
CA MET A 202 -15.28 1.01 14.43
C MET A 202 -14.81 -0.18 13.57
N PRO A 203 -15.44 -1.37 13.69
CA PRO A 203 -15.16 -2.49 12.81
C PRO A 203 -15.73 -2.23 11.42
N CYS A 204 -14.99 -2.64 10.39
CA CYS A 204 -15.37 -2.55 8.99
C CYS A 204 -15.24 -3.93 8.33
N PRO A 205 -15.95 -4.21 7.22
CA PRO A 205 -15.74 -5.45 6.47
C PRO A 205 -14.25 -5.64 6.12
N GLY A 206 -13.61 -6.71 6.58
CA GLY A 206 -12.18 -6.99 6.34
C GLY A 206 -11.19 -6.32 7.32
N GLY A 207 -11.66 -5.58 8.33
CA GLY A 207 -10.79 -4.96 9.33
C GLY A 207 -11.50 -3.91 10.20
N GLY A 208 -10.99 -2.68 10.20
CA GLY A 208 -11.58 -1.60 10.98
C GLY A 208 -10.96 -0.24 10.68
N VAL A 209 -11.49 0.76 11.38
CA VAL A 209 -11.01 2.13 11.31
C VAL A 209 -10.85 2.70 12.70
N ILE A 210 -9.80 3.49 12.85
CA ILE A 210 -9.46 4.22 14.07
C ILE A 210 -9.42 5.69 13.73
N TRP A 211 -10.03 6.51 14.59
CA TRP A 211 -9.84 7.94 14.60
C TRP A 211 -9.23 8.36 15.93
N ALA A 212 -8.26 9.26 15.88
CA ALA A 212 -7.62 9.85 17.06
C ALA A 212 -7.52 11.36 16.88
N GLY A 213 -7.91 12.13 17.90
CA GLY A 213 -7.93 13.58 17.83
C GLY A 213 -8.23 14.26 19.16
N SER A 214 -8.57 15.54 19.10
CA SER A 214 -9.01 16.30 20.28
C SER A 214 -10.46 15.96 20.64
N GLU A 215 -10.75 15.81 21.93
CA GLU A 215 -12.13 15.62 22.45
C GLU A 215 -13.07 16.77 22.04
N ASP A 216 -12.53 17.98 21.95
CA ASP A 216 -13.28 19.21 21.65
C ASP A 216 -13.61 19.36 20.15
N GLN A 217 -12.96 18.59 19.27
CA GLN A 217 -13.13 18.67 17.82
C GLN A 217 -13.55 17.34 17.22
N ARG A 218 -14.87 17.15 17.11
CA ARG A 218 -15.48 15.96 16.49
C ARG A 218 -15.52 16.07 14.97
N SER A 219 -14.37 15.95 14.30
CA SER A 219 -14.35 15.89 12.83
C SER A 219 -13.76 14.57 12.34
N TYR A 220 -14.67 13.61 12.09
CA TYR A 220 -14.36 12.35 11.44
C TYR A 220 -14.04 12.60 9.96
N GLY A 221 -12.97 11.97 9.45
CA GLY A 221 -12.73 11.88 8.01
C GLY A 221 -12.54 13.19 7.25
N GLN A 222 -12.15 14.30 7.90
CA GLN A 222 -11.97 15.57 7.20
C GLN A 222 -10.70 15.60 6.34
N GLY A 223 -10.88 15.12 5.11
CA GLY A 223 -9.98 15.30 3.96
C GLY A 223 -10.73 15.26 2.61
N ARG A 224 -12.02 14.87 2.61
CA ARG A 224 -12.92 14.94 1.44
C ARG A 224 -14.34 15.36 1.88
N PRO A 225 -14.91 16.45 1.35
CA PRO A 225 -16.29 16.88 1.65
C PRO A 225 -17.35 15.81 1.35
N GLU A 226 -17.04 14.89 0.45
CA GLU A 226 -17.90 13.79 0.00
C GLU A 226 -18.08 12.67 1.06
N LEU A 227 -17.20 12.62 2.07
CA LEU A 227 -17.19 11.61 3.14
C LEU A 227 -17.57 12.22 4.51
N ALA A 228 -17.96 13.50 4.54
CA ALA A 228 -18.40 14.16 5.75
C ALA A 228 -19.80 13.65 6.15
N GLY A 229 -19.89 12.90 7.24
CA GLY A 229 -21.16 12.41 7.79
C GLY A 229 -21.69 11.12 7.16
N THR A 230 -20.88 10.44 6.33
CA THR A 230 -21.19 9.13 5.74
C THR A 230 -20.09 8.13 6.11
N GLU A 231 -20.51 6.90 6.38
CA GLU A 231 -19.77 5.75 6.93
C GLU A 231 -18.23 5.81 6.83
N ILE A 232 -17.57 5.68 7.98
CA ILE A 232 -16.09 5.64 8.11
C ILE A 232 -15.50 4.37 7.44
N CYS A 233 -16.33 3.41 7.02
CA CYS A 233 -15.90 2.22 6.29
C CYS A 233 -16.00 2.46 4.77
N PRO A 234 -14.87 2.55 4.04
CA PRO A 234 -14.92 2.55 2.58
C PRO A 234 -15.45 1.20 2.07
N HIS A 235 -16.35 1.23 1.08
CA HIS A 235 -16.96 0.04 0.49
C HIS A 235 -15.98 -0.84 -0.31
N ASP A 236 -14.76 -0.36 -0.55
CA ASP A 236 -13.71 -1.06 -1.28
C ASP A 236 -12.50 -1.27 -0.36
N LEU A 237 -12.56 -2.29 0.50
CA LEU A 237 -11.40 -2.77 1.26
C LEU A 237 -10.67 -3.88 0.52
#